data_AF-A0A2S5GGH4-F1
#
_entry.id   AF-A0A2S5GGH4-F1
#
_cell.length_a   1.000
_cell.length_b   1.000
_cell.length_c   1.000
_cell.angle_alpha   90.00
_cell.angle_beta   90.00
_cell.angle_gamma   90.00
#
_symmetry.space_group_name_H-M   'P 1'
#
loop_
_entity.id
_entity.type
_entity.pdbx_description
1 polymer ?
#
loop_
_entity_poly.entity_id
_entity_poly.type
_entity_poly.pdbx_seq_one_letter_code
_entity_poly.pdbx_strand_id
1 'polypeptide(L)'
;MKLSELSGKEIIHIQRAERMGVLGETDVEFDPVTGAVKSVLVPLGRWGAFSKGQKELAIPWQSIRTIGDEMILIDQAEHDQGSQSAQVLHTIEQKEGQIEE
;
A
#
# COMPACT_ATOMS: atom_id res chain seq x y z
N MET A 1 5.18 -22.88 -8.98
CA MET A 1 5.99 -21.70 -8.62
C MET A 1 6.34 -21.78 -7.15
N LYS A 2 7.58 -21.48 -6.77
CA LYS A 2 8.02 -21.38 -5.38
C LYS A 2 7.95 -19.92 -4.94
N LEU A 3 7.62 -19.68 -3.68
CA LEU A 3 7.60 -18.32 -3.11
C LEU A 3 8.98 -17.64 -3.23
N SER A 4 10.05 -18.41 -3.11
CA SER A 4 11.42 -17.91 -3.30
C SER A 4 11.70 -17.36 -4.70
N GLU A 5 10.97 -17.82 -5.72
CA GLU A 5 11.13 -17.34 -7.10
C GLU A 5 10.50 -15.96 -7.29
N LEU A 6 9.60 -15.55 -6.40
CA LEU A 6 8.94 -14.24 -6.44
C LEU A 6 9.78 -13.15 -5.77
N SER A 7 10.70 -13.53 -4.88
CA SER A 7 11.58 -12.59 -4.18
C SER A 7 12.50 -11.85 -5.16
N GLY A 8 12.72 -10.57 -4.92
CA GLY A 8 13.46 -9.64 -5.76
C GLY A 8 12.67 -9.02 -6.90
N LYS A 9 11.46 -9.50 -7.22
CA LYS A 9 10.69 -8.96 -8.36
C LYS A 9 10.02 -7.64 -8.04
N GLU A 10 9.99 -6.73 -9.00
CA GLU A 10 9.28 -5.45 -8.87
C GLU A 10 7.78 -5.61 -9.10
N ILE A 11 6.95 -4.96 -8.28
CA ILE A 11 5.50 -4.96 -8.45
C ILE A 11 5.09 -3.68 -9.18
N ILE A 12 4.54 -3.80 -10.38
CA ILE A 12 4.16 -2.67 -11.24
C ILE A 12 2.65 -2.66 -11.48
N HIS A 13 2.01 -1.52 -11.22
CA HIS A 13 0.61 -1.28 -11.54
C HIS A 13 0.46 -0.93 -13.02
N ILE A 14 -0.24 -1.75 -13.79
CA ILE A 14 -0.32 -1.63 -15.26
C ILE A 14 -0.96 -0.31 -15.69
N GLN A 15 -2.08 0.08 -15.06
CA GLN A 15 -2.83 1.26 -15.48
C GLN A 15 -2.14 2.58 -15.12
N ARG A 16 -1.37 2.58 -14.02
CA ARG A 16 -0.69 3.78 -13.50
C ARG A 16 0.77 3.87 -13.93
N ALA A 17 1.30 2.78 -14.52
CA ALA A 17 2.72 2.61 -14.81
C ALA A 17 3.61 2.90 -13.57
N GLU A 18 3.11 2.53 -12.39
CA GLU A 18 3.69 2.88 -11.10
C GLU A 18 4.36 1.68 -10.45
N ARG A 19 5.57 1.87 -9.92
CA ARG A 19 6.28 0.88 -9.11
C ARG A 19 5.78 0.92 -7.68
N MET A 20 5.09 -0.14 -7.27
CA MET A 20 4.48 -0.28 -5.95
C MET A 20 5.47 -0.74 -4.87
N GLY A 21 6.52 -1.48 -5.28
CA GLY A 21 7.53 -2.02 -4.35
C GLY A 21 8.28 -3.20 -4.94
N VAL A 22 9.08 -3.87 -4.11
CA VAL A 22 9.82 -5.10 -4.46
C VAL A 22 9.34 -6.23 -3.57
N LEU A 23 8.99 -7.37 -4.18
CA LEU A 23 8.55 -8.57 -3.47
C LEU A 23 9.79 -9.24 -2.84
N GLY A 24 9.70 -9.68 -1.58
CA GLY A 24 10.84 -10.24 -0.83
C GLY A 24 11.12 -9.52 0.49
N GLU A 25 10.68 -8.27 0.60
CA GLU A 25 10.47 -7.55 1.87
C GLU A 25 9.00 -7.63 2.32
N THR A 26 8.23 -8.53 1.70
CA THR A 26 6.77 -8.59 1.70
C THR A 26 6.29 -9.92 2.29
N ASP A 27 5.26 -9.88 3.13
CA ASP A 27 4.61 -11.09 3.62
C ASP A 27 3.51 -11.58 2.66
N VAL A 28 3.12 -12.85 2.80
CA VAL A 28 2.03 -13.46 2.04
C VAL A 28 0.95 -13.93 2.98
N GLU A 29 -0.29 -13.51 2.71
CA GLU A 29 -1.46 -13.94 3.44
C GLU A 29 -2.04 -15.21 2.80
N PHE A 30 -2.29 -16.23 3.62
CA PHE A 30 -2.87 -17.49 3.18
C PHE A 30 -4.26 -17.71 3.78
N ASP A 31 -5.12 -18.39 3.03
CA ASP A 31 -6.34 -18.96 3.57
C ASP A 31 -6.00 -20.16 4.47
N PRO A 32 -6.37 -20.14 5.75
CA PRO A 32 -5.96 -21.17 6.71
C PRO A 32 -6.63 -22.53 6.48
N VAL A 33 -7.72 -22.59 5.70
CA VAL A 33 -8.47 -23.83 5.43
C VAL A 33 -7.99 -24.47 4.13
N THR A 34 -7.82 -23.66 3.08
CA THR A 34 -7.50 -24.15 1.73
C THR A 34 -6.01 -24.08 1.40
N GLY A 35 -5.23 -23.29 2.13
CA GLY A 35 -3.83 -22.98 1.82
C GLY A 35 -3.66 -22.06 0.60
N ALA A 36 -4.74 -21.52 0.05
CA ALA A 36 -4.69 -20.62 -1.10
C ALA A 36 -4.08 -19.27 -0.71
N VAL A 37 -3.30 -18.66 -1.61
CA VAL A 37 -2.78 -17.31 -1.40
C VAL A 37 -3.91 -16.29 -1.55
N LYS A 38 -4.13 -15.47 -0.52
CA LYS A 38 -5.12 -14.38 -0.52
C LYS A 38 -4.54 -13.09 -1.05
N SER A 39 -3.42 -12.66 -0.48
CA SER A 39 -2.81 -11.37 -0.79
C SER A 39 -1.30 -11.38 -0.56
N VAL A 40 -0.60 -10.45 -1.23
CA VAL A 40 0.79 -10.09 -0.94
C VAL A 40 0.77 -8.76 -0.20
N LEU A 41 1.45 -8.69 0.95
CA LEU A 41 1.53 -7.50 1.80
C LEU A 41 2.79 -6.72 1.47
N VAL A 42 2.62 -5.61 0.76
CA VAL A 42 3.74 -4.74 0.34
C VAL A 42 3.96 -3.65 1.37
N PRO A 43 5.15 -3.54 1.99
CA PRO A 43 5.43 -2.46 2.91
C PRO A 43 5.48 -1.15 2.14
N LEU A 44 4.63 -0.20 2.53
CA LEU A 44 4.74 1.17 2.04
C LEU A 44 5.91 1.81 2.82
N GLY A 45 6.98 2.14 2.10
CA GLY A 45 8.24 2.60 2.68
C GLY A 45 8.07 3.71 3.74
N ARG A 46 8.95 3.71 4.75
CA ARG A 46 9.01 4.74 5.78
C ARG A 46 9.49 6.07 5.17
N TRP A 47 8.57 6.88 4.65
CA TRP A 47 8.84 8.30 4.47
C TRP A 47 8.74 9.00 5.83
N GLY A 48 9.83 8.95 6.60
CA GLY A 48 10.00 9.72 7.84
C GLY A 48 10.12 8.88 9.11
N ALA A 49 11.11 9.23 9.94
CA ALA A 49 11.52 8.56 11.18
C ALA A 49 10.48 8.59 12.34
N PHE A 50 9.22 8.97 12.07
CA PHE A 50 8.22 9.23 13.12
C PHE A 50 6.85 8.57 12.91
N SER A 51 6.67 7.73 11.89
CA SER A 51 5.38 7.04 11.71
C SER A 51 5.28 5.83 12.65
N LYS A 52 4.50 5.96 13.72
CA LYS A 52 4.05 4.82 14.55
C LYS A 52 3.13 3.92 13.71
N GLY A 53 3.73 2.93 13.05
CA GLY A 53 3.04 1.87 12.31
C GLY A 53 3.68 1.64 10.95
N GLN A 54 4.10 0.40 10.66
CA GLN A 54 4.37 0.01 9.28
C GLN A 54 3.01 -0.01 8.57
N LYS A 55 2.85 0.85 7.56
CA LYS A 55 1.69 0.78 6.68
C LYS A 55 2.02 -0.27 5.61
N GLU A 56 1.14 -1.25 5.48
CA GLU A 56 1.24 -2.28 4.46
C GLU A 56 0.09 -2.09 3.47
N LEU A 57 0.38 -2.34 2.20
CA LEU A 57 -0.60 -2.42 1.13
C LEU A 57 -0.86 -3.89 0.81
N ALA A 58 -2.09 -4.34 1.04
CA ALA A 58 -2.51 -5.67 0.65
C ALA A 58 -2.89 -5.69 -0.84
N ILE A 59 -2.16 -6.48 -1.63
CA ILE A 59 -2.42 -6.72 -3.05
C ILE A 59 -3.07 -8.09 -3.19
N PRO A 60 -4.37 -8.20 -3.54
CA PRO A 60 -5.05 -9.47 -3.69
C PRO A 60 -4.37 -10.31 -4.77
N TRP A 61 -4.22 -11.60 -4.52
CA TRP A 61 -3.57 -12.52 -5.46
C TRP A 61 -4.25 -12.52 -6.84
N GLN A 62 -5.57 -12.31 -6.86
CA GLN A 62 -6.38 -12.27 -8.08
C GLN A 62 -6.06 -11.05 -8.97
N SER A 63 -5.38 -10.03 -8.44
CA SER A 63 -4.98 -8.85 -9.21
C SER A 63 -3.68 -9.05 -9.99
N ILE A 64 -2.94 -10.13 -9.74
CA ILE A 64 -1.73 -10.47 -10.50
C ILE A 64 -2.14 -10.91 -11.91
N ARG A 65 -1.67 -10.17 -12.92
CA ARG A 65 -1.91 -10.48 -14.34
C ARG A 65 -0.79 -11.30 -14.95
N THR A 66 0.44 -11.00 -14.60
CA THR A 66 1.61 -11.64 -15.20
C THR A 66 2.77 -11.62 -14.22
N ILE A 67 3.47 -12.75 -14.12
CA ILE A 67 4.70 -12.86 -13.34
C ILE A 67 5.81 -13.17 -14.33
N GLY A 68 6.68 -12.19 -14.57
CA GLY A 68 7.87 -12.33 -15.39
C GLY A 68 9.10 -12.71 -14.56
N ASP A 69 10.26 -12.69 -15.20
CA ASP A 69 11.53 -13.01 -14.55
C ASP A 69 11.97 -11.92 -13.57
N GLU A 70 11.69 -10.66 -13.87
CA GLU A 70 12.10 -9.51 -13.05
C GLU A 70 10.94 -8.78 -12.37
N MET A 71 9.70 -8.97 -12.84
CA MET A 71 8.57 -8.13 -12.42
C MET A 71 7.25 -8.88 -12.33
N ILE A 72 6.34 -8.34 -11.54
CA ILE A 72 4.97 -8.78 -11.36
C ILE A 72 4.06 -7.62 -11.78
N LEU A 73 3.23 -7.88 -12.78
CA LEU A 73 2.25 -6.93 -13.27
C LEU A 73 0.92 -7.13 -12.56
N ILE A 74 0.40 -6.07 -11.97
CA ILE A 74 -0.90 -6.06 -11.30
C ILE A 74 -1.88 -5.14 -12.00
N ASP A 75 -3.14 -5.52 -11.96
CA ASP A 75 -4.27 -4.75 -12.47
C ASP A 75 -5.34 -4.74 -11.39
N GLN A 76 -5.41 -3.66 -10.64
CA GLN A 76 -6.46 -3.44 -9.66
C GLN A 76 -7.48 -2.46 -10.25
N ALA A 77 -8.75 -2.82 -10.21
CA ALA A 77 -9.80 -1.81 -10.30
C ALA A 77 -9.62 -0.89 -9.08
N GLU A 78 -9.52 0.41 -9.30
CA GLU A 78 -9.31 1.41 -8.24
C GLU A 78 -10.44 1.33 -7.20
N HIS A 79 -10.25 0.51 -6.17
CA HIS A 79 -10.93 0.68 -4.91
C HIS A 79 -9.93 1.39 -4.00
N ASP A 80 -9.71 2.65 -4.35
CA ASP A 80 -8.93 3.61 -3.60
C ASP A 80 -9.52 3.71 -2.18
N GLN A 81 -8.91 3.04 -1.20
CA GLN A 81 -9.21 3.26 0.21
C GLN A 81 -8.48 4.53 0.68
N GLY A 82 -8.71 5.63 -0.02
CA GLY A 82 -8.49 6.98 0.47
C GLY A 82 -9.57 7.31 1.49
N SER A 83 -9.43 6.84 2.74
CA SER A 83 -10.17 7.35 3.90
C SER A 83 -9.61 6.85 5.24
N GLN A 84 -8.34 7.12 5.55
CA GLN A 84 -7.88 7.20 6.96
C GLN A 84 -6.80 8.27 7.13
N SER A 85 -7.13 9.51 6.78
CA SER A 85 -6.61 10.71 7.45
C SER A 85 -7.24 11.94 6.80
N ALA A 86 -8.55 12.12 7.00
CA ALA A 86 -9.08 13.47 7.02
C ALA A 86 -8.37 14.17 8.18
N GLN A 87 -7.39 15.00 7.82
CA GLN A 87 -6.68 15.85 8.76
C GLN A 87 -7.75 16.70 9.45
N VAL A 88 -7.89 16.54 10.77
CA VAL A 88 -8.65 17.46 11.60
C VAL A 88 -7.96 18.81 11.44
N LEU A 89 -8.47 19.64 10.54
CA LEU A 89 -8.12 21.06 10.47
C LEU A 89 -8.50 21.65 11.83
N HIS A 90 -7.49 21.98 12.63
CA HIS A 90 -7.70 22.79 13.82
C HIS A 90 -8.06 24.19 13.31
N THR A 91 -9.36 24.50 13.26
CA THR A 91 -9.80 25.89 13.13
C THR A 91 -9.28 26.63 14.36
N ILE A 92 -8.27 27.47 14.18
CA ILE A 92 -7.87 28.43 15.21
C ILE A 92 -8.96 29.49 15.23
N GLU A 93 -9.74 29.56 16.32
CA GLU A 93 -10.64 30.69 16.56
C GLU A 93 -9.81 31.98 16.61
N GLN A 94 -9.88 32.79 15.55
CA GLN A 94 -9.34 34.14 15.57
C GLN A 94 -10.22 34.98 16.49
N LYS A 95 -9.77 35.11 17.73
CA LYS A 95 -10.25 36.08 18.69
C LYS A 95 -9.64 37.45 18.33
N GLU A 96 -10.25 38.17 17.40
CA GLU A 96 -10.13 39.63 17.38
C GLU A 96 -11.13 40.13 18.45
N GLY A 97 -10.71 40.65 19.60
CA GLY A 97 -9.67 41.65 19.76
C GLY A 97 -10.37 43.00 19.78
N GLN A 98 -10.84 43.39 20.96
CA GLN A 98 -11.29 44.75 21.27
C GLN A 98 -10.22 45.76 20.86
N ILE A 99 -10.62 46.79 20.12
CA ILE A 99 -10.03 48.14 20.14
C ILE A 99 -11.25 49.05 20.00
N GLU A 100 -11.87 49.49 21.10
CA GLU A 100 -11.66 50.81 21.71
C GLU A 100 -11.67 51.95 20.69
N GLU A 101 -12.82 52.61 20.56
CA GLU A 101 -12.92 54.07 20.71
C GLU A 101 -14.27 54.44 21.32
#